data_AF-A0ABC9XJQ7-F1
#
_entry.id   AF-A0ABC9XJQ7-F1
#
_cell.length_a   1.000
_cell.length_b   1.000
_cell.length_c   1.000
_cell.angle_alpha   90.00
_cell.angle_beta   90.00
_cell.angle_gamma   90.00
#
_symmetry.space_group_name_H-M   'P 1'
#
loop_
_entity.id
_entity.type
_entity.pdbx_description
1 polymer ?
#
loop_
_entity_poly.entity_id
_entity_poly.type
_entity_poly.pdbx_seq_one_letter_code
_entity_poly.pdbx_strand_id
1 'polypeptide(L)'
;MLNKILVPQVGNVLPWRKKSLSEVREWNLLVNNWQTYRKGIELPSVGVFNKEGKLMMKLVNVRAVDTLFSDIANTFNKQHDDHSAMMKAAQELKEVSGCAPTATLTACIETVRHEHGAHEVQVHVEGYSFSLIVKGKKVPDKLKQVQQQVGELSRSTKRVLARKTILQEMTRSVLQSQTQLEETIKTANPEYLDQVRLAGNLRENIQKISLAKELLEQYDEAARSMLREMAQLAGLMLEGAPEIGAE
;
A
#
# COMPACT_ATOMS: atom_id res chain seq x y z
N MET A 1 5.37 30.85 15.15
CA MET A 1 4.73 29.85 16.03
C MET A 1 4.25 28.71 15.14
N LEU A 2 4.53 27.45 15.48
CA LEU A 2 4.20 26.28 14.63
C LEU A 2 3.14 25.41 15.33
N ASN A 3 1.95 25.33 14.73
CA ASN A 3 0.89 24.42 15.20
C ASN A 3 1.31 22.95 14.98
N LYS A 4 0.98 22.08 15.94
CA LYS A 4 1.44 20.69 16.00
C LYS A 4 0.23 19.74 16.09
N ILE A 5 0.14 18.77 15.19
CA ILE A 5 -0.88 17.69 15.19
C ILE A 5 -0.17 16.34 15.50
N LEU A 6 -0.89 15.32 15.98
CA LEU A 6 -0.38 14.04 16.51
C LEU A 6 -0.78 12.83 15.60
N VAL A 7 0.08 11.79 15.37
CA VAL A 7 -0.21 10.51 14.62
C VAL A 7 0.34 9.19 15.30
N PRO A 8 -0.40 8.06 15.49
CA PRO A 8 -0.22 7.01 16.54
C PRO A 8 1.02 6.08 16.62
N GLN A 9 1.24 5.41 17.77
CA GLN A 9 2.09 4.20 17.96
C GLN A 9 1.53 3.17 18.98
N VAL A 10 1.77 1.87 18.76
CA VAL A 10 0.96 0.75 19.30
C VAL A 10 1.59 0.06 20.53
N GLY A 11 0.75 -0.19 21.56
CA GLY A 11 1.09 -1.03 22.73
C GLY A 11 0.47 -0.47 24.02
N ASN A 12 -0.79 -0.82 24.28
CA ASN A 12 -1.63 -0.23 25.35
C ASN A 12 -1.72 1.31 25.30
N VAL A 13 -2.42 1.80 24.27
CA VAL A 13 -3.01 3.17 24.15
C VAL A 13 -2.03 4.33 24.43
N LEU A 14 -0.91 4.40 23.71
CA LEU A 14 0.08 5.50 23.83
C LEU A 14 0.56 6.00 22.44
N PRO A 15 1.50 6.97 22.31
CA PRO A 15 1.09 8.27 21.82
C PRO A 15 1.63 8.57 20.42
N TRP A 16 1.21 9.72 19.93
CA TRP A 16 1.05 9.93 18.52
C TRP A 16 2.19 10.85 17.98
N ARG A 17 3.27 10.26 17.40
CA ARG A 17 4.56 10.88 16.97
C ARG A 17 4.38 11.90 15.84
N LYS A 18 5.06 13.05 15.95
CA LYS A 18 4.93 14.21 15.06
C LYS A 18 5.92 14.13 13.89
N LYS A 19 5.45 14.32 12.66
CA LYS A 19 6.29 14.58 11.47
C LYS A 19 6.23 16.04 11.04
N SER A 20 7.31 16.51 10.45
CA SER A 20 7.51 17.88 9.96
C SER A 20 6.87 18.12 8.59
N LEU A 21 6.59 19.39 8.26
CA LEU A 21 6.10 19.78 6.93
C LEU A 21 7.14 19.48 5.82
N SER A 22 8.43 19.39 6.16
CA SER A 22 9.50 18.90 5.30
C SER A 22 9.32 17.42 4.95
N GLU A 23 9.07 16.54 5.93
CA GLU A 23 8.83 15.12 5.67
C GLU A 23 7.56 14.88 4.84
N VAL A 24 6.52 15.70 5.01
CA VAL A 24 5.29 15.63 4.17
C VAL A 24 5.59 16.08 2.73
N ARG A 25 6.47 17.07 2.54
CA ARG A 25 6.94 17.47 1.21
C ARG A 25 7.85 16.41 0.58
N GLU A 26 8.73 15.76 1.34
CA GLU A 26 9.50 14.60 0.86
C GLU A 26 8.58 13.43 0.46
N TRP A 27 7.53 13.15 1.23
CA TRP A 27 6.54 12.13 0.85
C TRP A 27 5.82 12.48 -0.45
N ASN A 28 5.38 13.73 -0.63
CA ASN A 28 4.80 14.17 -1.89
C ASN A 28 5.82 14.16 -3.05
N LEU A 29 7.11 14.43 -2.78
CA LEU A 29 8.17 14.32 -3.79
C LEU A 29 8.44 12.86 -4.17
N LEU A 30 8.42 11.92 -3.20
CA LEU A 30 8.57 10.49 -3.45
C LEU A 30 7.38 9.94 -4.24
N VAL A 31 6.14 10.22 -3.81
CA VAL A 31 4.90 9.79 -4.48
C VAL A 31 4.79 10.38 -5.88
N ASN A 32 5.19 11.64 -6.10
CA ASN A 32 5.22 12.23 -7.44
C ASN A 32 6.41 11.72 -8.29
N ASN A 33 7.56 11.37 -7.69
CA ASN A 33 8.66 10.75 -8.44
C ASN A 33 8.28 9.37 -9.00
N TRP A 34 7.36 8.63 -8.37
CA TRP A 34 6.81 7.39 -8.95
C TRP A 34 6.14 7.59 -10.32
N GLN A 35 5.65 8.79 -10.66
CA GLN A 35 5.19 9.10 -12.02
C GLN A 35 6.37 9.27 -13.00
N THR A 36 7.50 9.81 -12.52
CA THR A 36 8.75 9.95 -13.29
C THR A 36 9.41 8.59 -13.59
N TYR A 37 9.36 7.65 -12.63
CA TYR A 37 9.90 6.28 -12.77
C TYR A 37 9.23 5.44 -13.88
N ARG A 38 8.16 5.93 -14.53
CA ARG A 38 7.58 5.31 -15.73
C ARG A 38 8.43 5.51 -17.00
N LYS A 39 9.47 6.36 -16.97
CA LYS A 39 10.43 6.56 -18.09
C LYS A 39 11.88 6.26 -17.68
N GLY A 40 12.11 4.99 -17.34
CA GLY A 40 13.45 4.42 -17.22
C GLY A 40 14.08 4.54 -15.83
N ILE A 41 14.99 3.60 -15.57
CA ILE A 41 15.75 3.40 -14.33
C ILE A 41 14.94 2.77 -13.19
N GLU A 42 15.25 1.47 -13.03
CA GLU A 42 15.25 0.65 -11.82
C GLU A 42 14.94 1.37 -10.49
N LEU A 43 13.91 0.86 -9.80
CA LEU A 43 13.85 0.91 -8.34
C LEU A 43 15.15 0.31 -7.75
N PRO A 44 15.65 0.79 -6.59
CA PRO A 44 16.76 0.15 -5.89
C PRO A 44 16.33 -1.22 -5.37
N SER A 45 16.42 -2.22 -6.25
CA SER A 45 15.71 -3.50 -6.14
C SER A 45 16.57 -4.69 -6.60
N VAL A 46 17.89 -4.49 -6.69
CA VAL A 46 18.90 -5.49 -7.06
C VAL A 46 18.90 -6.63 -6.04
N GLY A 47 18.03 -7.63 -6.26
CA GLY A 47 17.94 -8.88 -5.50
C GLY A 47 16.55 -9.30 -4.99
N VAL A 48 15.56 -8.39 -4.91
CA VAL A 48 14.25 -8.74 -4.31
C VAL A 48 13.31 -9.42 -5.30
N PHE A 49 13.19 -8.83 -6.49
CA PHE A 49 12.28 -9.25 -7.54
C PHE A 49 13.03 -9.96 -8.67
N ASN A 50 12.35 -10.87 -9.36
CA ASN A 50 12.82 -11.40 -10.63
C ASN A 50 12.64 -10.36 -11.76
N LYS A 51 13.02 -10.72 -12.99
CA LYS A 51 12.93 -9.83 -14.17
C LYS A 51 11.48 -9.43 -14.49
N GLU A 52 10.53 -10.23 -14.03
CA GLU A 52 9.09 -10.08 -14.18
C GLU A 52 8.44 -9.25 -13.05
N GLY A 53 9.24 -8.67 -12.13
CA GLY A 53 8.73 -7.86 -11.02
C GLY A 53 8.05 -8.64 -9.90
N LYS A 54 8.35 -9.94 -9.77
CA LYS A 54 7.77 -10.85 -8.76
C LYS A 54 8.79 -11.30 -7.73
N LEU A 55 8.35 -11.35 -6.47
CA LEU A 55 9.09 -11.98 -5.38
C LEU A 55 9.12 -13.49 -5.62
N MET A 56 10.33 -14.05 -5.72
CA MET A 56 10.59 -15.48 -5.94
C MET A 56 11.54 -16.01 -4.88
N MET A 57 11.11 -17.08 -4.20
CA MET A 57 11.85 -17.75 -3.14
C MET A 57 12.59 -18.97 -3.69
N LYS A 58 13.78 -19.24 -3.15
CA LYS A 58 14.55 -20.46 -3.44
C LYS A 58 14.08 -21.60 -2.53
N LEU A 59 14.13 -22.82 -3.03
CA LEU A 59 13.78 -24.01 -2.25
C LEU A 59 14.84 -24.30 -1.18
N VAL A 60 14.38 -24.65 0.02
CA VAL A 60 15.18 -25.10 1.16
C VAL A 60 15.03 -26.60 1.45
N ASN A 61 14.39 -27.35 0.54
CA ASN A 61 14.21 -28.81 0.61
C ASN A 61 13.53 -29.28 1.91
N VAL A 62 12.60 -28.48 2.44
CA VAL A 62 11.76 -28.84 3.59
C VAL A 62 10.34 -28.40 3.26
N ARG A 63 9.49 -29.36 2.86
CA ARG A 63 8.16 -29.09 2.28
C ARG A 63 7.33 -28.05 3.04
N ALA A 64 7.31 -28.09 4.37
CA ALA A 64 6.57 -27.13 5.19
C ALA A 64 7.14 -25.69 5.08
N VAL A 65 8.46 -25.55 5.07
CA VAL A 65 9.15 -24.26 4.94
C VAL A 65 9.07 -23.73 3.51
N ASP A 66 9.21 -24.59 2.52
CA ASP A 66 9.01 -24.26 1.10
C ASP A 66 7.58 -23.77 0.81
N THR A 67 6.58 -24.39 1.46
CA THR A 67 5.18 -23.95 1.38
C THR A 67 5.01 -22.56 2.00
N LEU A 68 5.53 -22.35 3.23
CA LEU A 68 5.49 -21.05 3.91
C LEU A 68 6.14 -19.92 3.07
N PHE A 69 7.28 -20.19 2.46
CA PHE A 69 7.93 -19.24 1.54
C PHE A 69 7.11 -18.98 0.27
N SER A 70 6.49 -20.02 -0.30
CA SER A 70 5.57 -19.86 -1.45
C SER A 70 4.35 -19.02 -1.08
N ASP A 71 3.73 -19.25 0.08
CA ASP A 71 2.54 -18.52 0.53
C ASP A 71 2.82 -17.04 0.80
N ILE A 72 3.98 -16.71 1.40
CA ILE A 72 4.47 -15.33 1.54
C ILE A 72 4.64 -14.69 0.16
N ALA A 73 5.38 -15.35 -0.75
CA ALA A 73 5.63 -14.82 -2.09
C ALA A 73 4.33 -14.59 -2.87
N ASN A 74 3.43 -15.59 -2.90
CA ASN A 74 2.14 -15.53 -3.58
C ASN A 74 1.24 -14.43 -3.02
N THR A 75 1.21 -14.26 -1.69
CA THR A 75 0.36 -13.24 -1.05
C THR A 75 0.93 -11.83 -1.27
N PHE A 76 2.26 -11.68 -1.20
CA PHE A 76 2.94 -10.41 -1.44
C PHE A 76 2.81 -9.98 -2.90
N ASN A 77 3.05 -10.90 -3.84
CA ASN A 77 2.89 -10.66 -5.29
C ASN A 77 1.46 -10.21 -5.64
N LYS A 78 0.43 -10.78 -4.99
CA LYS A 78 -0.97 -10.32 -5.14
C LYS A 78 -1.19 -8.91 -4.59
N GLN A 79 -0.58 -8.57 -3.44
CA GLN A 79 -0.66 -7.23 -2.88
C GLN A 79 0.09 -6.20 -3.75
N HIS A 80 1.24 -6.56 -4.29
CA HIS A 80 2.02 -5.75 -5.23
C HIS A 80 1.20 -5.43 -6.50
N ASP A 81 0.53 -6.42 -7.07
CA ASP A 81 -0.36 -6.23 -8.22
C ASP A 81 -1.54 -5.31 -7.88
N ASP A 82 -2.15 -5.49 -6.71
CA ASP A 82 -3.24 -4.63 -6.24
C ASP A 82 -2.78 -3.19 -5.95
N HIS A 83 -1.55 -3.00 -5.46
CA HIS A 83 -0.94 -1.68 -5.29
C HIS A 83 -0.63 -1.02 -6.64
N SER A 84 -0.09 -1.77 -7.60
CA SER A 84 0.14 -1.31 -8.98
C SER A 84 -1.17 -0.88 -9.65
N ALA A 85 -2.25 -1.68 -9.50
CA ALA A 85 -3.59 -1.33 -9.96
C ALA A 85 -4.15 -0.09 -9.28
N MET A 86 -3.91 0.10 -7.98
CA MET A 86 -4.31 1.29 -7.22
C MET A 86 -3.63 2.55 -7.74
N MET A 87 -2.30 2.51 -7.93
CA MET A 87 -1.55 3.65 -8.47
C MET A 87 -1.94 3.96 -9.92
N LYS A 88 -2.24 2.93 -10.72
CA LYS A 88 -2.77 3.09 -12.08
C LYS A 88 -4.14 3.77 -12.08
N ALA A 89 -5.11 3.29 -11.29
CA ALA A 89 -6.43 3.89 -11.20
C ALA A 89 -6.39 5.34 -10.66
N ALA A 90 -5.49 5.63 -9.72
CA ALA A 90 -5.26 7.01 -9.26
C ALA A 90 -4.72 7.92 -10.39
N GLN A 91 -3.85 7.40 -11.25
CA GLN A 91 -3.33 8.14 -12.41
C GLN A 91 -4.41 8.35 -13.48
N GLU A 92 -5.16 7.31 -13.85
CA GLU A 92 -6.24 7.39 -14.85
C GLU A 92 -7.38 8.31 -14.36
N LEU A 93 -7.67 8.32 -13.05
CA LEU A 93 -8.60 9.28 -12.44
C LEU A 93 -8.14 10.73 -12.64
N LYS A 94 -6.85 11.04 -12.47
CA LYS A 94 -6.29 12.39 -12.73
C LYS A 94 -6.41 12.77 -14.21
N GLU A 95 -6.05 11.84 -15.11
CA GLU A 95 -6.11 12.05 -16.56
C GLU A 95 -7.55 12.32 -17.04
N VAL A 96 -8.51 11.47 -16.65
CA VAL A 96 -9.93 11.64 -17.00
C VAL A 96 -10.52 12.92 -16.37
N SER A 97 -10.07 13.32 -15.18
CA SER A 97 -10.51 14.57 -14.54
C SER A 97 -9.95 15.82 -15.25
N GLY A 98 -8.87 15.71 -16.03
CA GLY A 98 -8.16 16.85 -16.62
C GLY A 98 -7.11 17.49 -15.69
N CYS A 99 -6.67 16.77 -14.67
CA CYS A 99 -5.72 17.26 -13.68
C CYS A 99 -4.27 17.26 -14.15
N ALA A 100 -3.46 18.15 -13.56
CA ALA A 100 -2.01 17.96 -13.53
C ALA A 100 -1.65 16.62 -12.84
N PRO A 101 -0.64 15.86 -13.31
CA PRO A 101 -0.26 14.59 -12.70
C PRO A 101 0.06 14.69 -11.20
N THR A 102 0.62 15.82 -10.77
CA THR A 102 1.01 16.10 -9.38
C THR A 102 -0.13 16.58 -8.48
N ALA A 103 -1.35 16.77 -9.00
CA ALA A 103 -2.51 17.15 -8.21
C ALA A 103 -2.93 16.05 -7.22
N THR A 104 -3.53 16.42 -6.09
CA THR A 104 -4.17 15.48 -5.16
C THR A 104 -5.48 14.95 -5.74
N LEU A 105 -5.96 13.80 -5.27
CA LEU A 105 -7.27 13.29 -5.71
C LEU A 105 -8.40 14.19 -5.21
N THR A 106 -8.23 14.79 -4.03
CA THR A 106 -9.12 15.85 -3.52
C THR A 106 -9.27 16.99 -4.51
N ALA A 107 -8.16 17.55 -5.02
CA ALA A 107 -8.22 18.63 -5.99
C ALA A 107 -8.93 18.20 -7.30
N CYS A 108 -8.71 16.97 -7.76
CA CYS A 108 -9.35 16.46 -8.97
C CYS A 108 -10.86 16.29 -8.84
N ILE A 109 -11.33 15.74 -7.73
CA ILE A 109 -12.78 15.58 -7.52
C ILE A 109 -13.45 16.94 -7.31
N GLU A 110 -12.79 17.92 -6.71
CA GLU A 110 -13.30 19.30 -6.65
C GLU A 110 -13.37 19.99 -8.02
N THR A 111 -12.37 19.80 -8.89
CA THR A 111 -12.45 20.26 -10.30
C THR A 111 -13.65 19.64 -11.01
N VAL A 112 -13.85 18.32 -10.86
CA VAL A 112 -15.00 17.61 -11.45
C VAL A 112 -16.33 18.11 -10.89
N ARG A 113 -16.42 18.40 -9.57
CA ARG A 113 -17.60 19.02 -8.94
C ARG A 113 -17.90 20.39 -9.52
N HIS A 114 -16.87 21.22 -9.74
CA HIS A 114 -17.02 22.57 -10.28
C HIS A 114 -17.46 22.57 -11.76
N GLU A 115 -16.79 21.78 -12.61
CA GLU A 115 -17.13 21.64 -14.03
C GLU A 115 -18.56 21.09 -14.25
N HIS A 116 -19.03 20.22 -13.35
CA HIS A 116 -20.32 19.55 -13.44
C HIS A 116 -21.32 19.99 -12.36
N GLY A 117 -21.30 21.26 -11.95
CA GLY A 117 -22.18 21.79 -10.88
C GLY A 117 -23.70 21.65 -11.12
N ALA A 118 -24.14 21.26 -12.32
CA ALA A 118 -25.53 20.87 -12.61
C ALA A 118 -25.89 19.44 -12.15
N HIS A 119 -24.91 18.67 -11.68
CA HIS A 119 -25.04 17.31 -11.16
C HIS A 119 -24.60 17.28 -9.69
N GLU A 120 -25.33 16.54 -8.86
CA GLU A 120 -24.94 16.38 -7.45
C GLU A 120 -23.84 15.30 -7.37
N VAL A 121 -22.58 15.73 -7.27
CA VAL A 121 -21.38 14.87 -7.27
C VAL A 121 -20.82 14.73 -5.86
N GLN A 122 -21.06 13.58 -5.22
CA GLN A 122 -20.69 13.29 -3.83
C GLN A 122 -19.78 12.08 -3.72
N VAL A 123 -18.76 12.16 -2.86
CA VAL A 123 -17.97 10.99 -2.46
C VAL A 123 -18.65 10.37 -1.25
N HIS A 124 -18.80 9.05 -1.27
CA HIS A 124 -19.30 8.27 -0.14
C HIS A 124 -18.21 7.27 0.29
N VAL A 125 -18.02 7.09 1.60
CA VAL A 125 -17.02 6.18 2.18
C VAL A 125 -17.72 5.25 3.18
N GLU A 126 -17.47 3.95 3.04
CA GLU A 126 -17.99 2.88 3.89
C GLU A 126 -16.85 1.94 4.25
N GLY A 127 -16.35 2.05 5.48
CA GLY A 127 -15.19 1.27 5.97
C GLY A 127 -13.93 1.50 5.11
N TYR A 128 -13.44 0.44 4.46
CA TYR A 128 -12.31 0.48 3.51
C TYR A 128 -12.76 0.61 2.04
N SER A 129 -13.99 1.02 1.79
CA SER A 129 -14.56 1.22 0.46
C SER A 129 -15.06 2.65 0.29
N PHE A 130 -15.09 3.12 -0.94
CA PHE A 130 -15.55 4.44 -1.31
C PHE A 130 -16.06 4.46 -2.74
N SER A 131 -16.91 5.42 -3.07
CA SER A 131 -17.53 5.56 -4.38
C SER A 131 -17.87 7.01 -4.68
N LEU A 132 -18.01 7.32 -5.96
CA LEU A 132 -18.52 8.62 -6.42
C LEU A 132 -19.99 8.44 -6.83
N ILE A 133 -20.88 9.05 -6.07
CA ILE A 133 -22.32 9.13 -6.35
C ILE A 133 -22.55 10.38 -7.20
N VAL A 134 -23.25 10.21 -8.32
CA VAL A 134 -23.62 11.29 -9.23
C VAL A 134 -25.11 11.24 -9.47
N LYS A 135 -25.86 12.27 -9.05
CA LYS A 135 -27.31 12.37 -9.31
C LYS A 135 -27.60 13.28 -10.50
N GLY A 136 -28.55 12.87 -11.33
CA GLY A 136 -29.07 13.63 -12.47
C GLY A 136 -29.71 12.72 -13.52
N LYS A 137 -30.68 13.24 -14.29
CA LYS A 137 -31.44 12.43 -15.28
C LYS A 137 -30.58 11.86 -16.42
N LYS A 138 -29.46 12.52 -16.74
CA LYS A 138 -28.48 12.06 -17.73
C LYS A 138 -27.09 12.41 -17.22
N VAL A 139 -26.29 11.40 -16.88
CA VAL A 139 -24.91 11.57 -16.41
C VAL A 139 -23.98 11.70 -17.64
N PRO A 140 -23.15 12.76 -17.75
CA PRO A 140 -22.13 12.91 -18.78
C PRO A 140 -21.13 11.77 -18.80
N ASP A 141 -20.59 11.43 -19.97
CA ASP A 141 -19.67 10.30 -20.10
C ASP A 141 -18.34 10.52 -19.35
N LYS A 142 -17.87 11.78 -19.24
CA LYS A 142 -16.74 12.15 -18.35
C LYS A 142 -17.02 11.71 -16.91
N LEU A 143 -18.20 12.06 -16.36
CA LEU A 143 -18.57 11.64 -15.00
C LEU A 143 -18.68 10.12 -14.84
N LYS A 144 -19.18 9.38 -15.85
CA LYS A 144 -19.19 7.91 -15.80
C LYS A 144 -17.77 7.32 -15.72
N GLN A 145 -16.84 7.87 -16.50
CA GLN A 145 -15.43 7.45 -16.47
C GLN A 145 -14.79 7.78 -15.10
N VAL A 146 -15.03 8.96 -14.54
CA VAL A 146 -14.58 9.31 -13.19
C VAL A 146 -15.17 8.34 -12.15
N GLN A 147 -16.48 8.03 -12.21
CA GLN A 147 -17.12 7.05 -11.32
C GLN A 147 -16.49 5.66 -11.44
N GLN A 148 -16.21 5.20 -12.66
CA GLN A 148 -15.52 3.92 -12.90
C GLN A 148 -14.14 3.91 -12.24
N GLN A 149 -13.34 4.95 -12.46
CA GLN A 149 -11.97 5.06 -11.95
C GLN A 149 -11.93 5.16 -10.42
N VAL A 150 -12.84 5.93 -9.80
CA VAL A 150 -13.02 5.93 -8.33
C VAL A 150 -13.39 4.53 -7.81
N GLY A 151 -14.23 3.79 -8.54
CA GLY A 151 -14.58 2.41 -8.20
C GLY A 151 -13.42 1.42 -8.33
N GLU A 152 -12.57 1.56 -9.36
CA GLU A 152 -11.36 0.75 -9.56
C GLU A 152 -10.30 1.04 -8.50
N LEU A 153 -10.09 2.32 -8.20
CA LEU A 153 -9.24 2.79 -7.11
C LEU A 153 -9.71 2.24 -5.76
N SER A 154 -11.00 2.34 -5.44
CA SER A 154 -11.52 1.81 -4.19
C SER A 154 -11.35 0.29 -4.05
N ARG A 155 -11.68 -0.46 -5.10
CA ARG A 155 -11.50 -1.92 -5.11
C ARG A 155 -10.05 -2.34 -4.90
N SER A 156 -9.11 -1.63 -5.53
CA SER A 156 -7.67 -1.92 -5.40
C SER A 156 -7.12 -1.49 -4.03
N THR A 157 -7.43 -0.29 -3.54
CA THR A 157 -7.11 0.17 -2.17
C THR A 157 -7.58 -0.83 -1.11
N LYS A 158 -8.83 -1.29 -1.18
CA LYS A 158 -9.39 -2.30 -0.26
C LYS A 158 -8.58 -3.59 -0.27
N ARG A 159 -8.17 -4.06 -1.46
CA ARG A 159 -7.41 -5.32 -1.63
C ARG A 159 -5.95 -5.21 -1.17
N VAL A 160 -5.32 -4.04 -1.27
CA VAL A 160 -4.02 -3.77 -0.65
C VAL A 160 -4.11 -3.90 0.87
N LEU A 161 -5.07 -3.19 1.49
CA LEU A 161 -5.27 -3.17 2.94
C LEU A 161 -5.65 -4.56 3.49
N ALA A 162 -6.54 -5.28 2.81
CA ALA A 162 -7.01 -6.61 3.23
C ALA A 162 -5.89 -7.67 3.36
N ARG A 163 -4.74 -7.47 2.71
CA ARG A 163 -3.59 -8.39 2.80
C ARG A 163 -2.56 -7.98 3.84
N LYS A 164 -2.67 -6.80 4.46
CA LYS A 164 -1.65 -6.30 5.39
C LYS A 164 -1.42 -7.26 6.56
N THR A 165 -2.45 -7.57 7.32
CA THR A 165 -2.32 -8.33 8.56
C THR A 165 -1.71 -9.72 8.31
N ILE A 166 -2.23 -10.47 7.33
CA ILE A 166 -1.71 -11.80 7.01
C ILE A 166 -0.25 -11.77 6.53
N LEU A 167 0.13 -10.77 5.72
CA LEU A 167 1.53 -10.59 5.32
C LEU A 167 2.43 -10.21 6.50
N GLN A 168 1.99 -9.30 7.36
CA GLN A 168 2.75 -8.92 8.56
C GLN A 168 2.98 -10.11 9.49
N GLU A 169 1.97 -10.95 9.73
CA GLU A 169 2.10 -12.14 10.58
C GLU A 169 3.05 -13.18 9.97
N MET A 170 2.86 -13.59 8.72
CA MET A 170 3.74 -14.59 8.07
C MET A 170 5.19 -14.09 8.01
N THR A 171 5.38 -12.82 7.63
CA THR A 171 6.70 -12.18 7.54
C THR A 171 7.37 -12.08 8.92
N ARG A 172 6.63 -11.68 9.96
CA ARG A 172 7.17 -11.60 11.33
C ARG A 172 7.53 -12.98 11.86
N SER A 173 6.67 -13.98 11.67
CA SER A 173 6.87 -15.36 12.10
C SER A 173 8.16 -15.95 11.52
N VAL A 174 8.37 -15.82 10.20
CA VAL A 174 9.60 -16.27 9.53
C VAL A 174 10.85 -15.56 10.06
N LEU A 175 10.81 -14.23 10.19
CA LEU A 175 11.97 -13.45 10.64
C LEU A 175 12.32 -13.73 12.11
N GLN A 176 11.35 -14.10 12.94
CA GLN A 176 11.57 -14.49 14.34
C GLN A 176 12.04 -15.94 14.50
N SER A 177 11.72 -16.82 13.56
CA SER A 177 12.04 -18.27 13.62
C SER A 177 13.31 -18.67 12.85
N GLN A 178 14.13 -17.71 12.37
CA GLN A 178 15.28 -18.00 11.49
C GLN A 178 16.18 -19.12 12.03
N THR A 179 16.62 -19.07 13.29
CA THR A 179 17.50 -20.10 13.89
C THR A 179 16.84 -21.49 13.88
N GLN A 180 15.55 -21.56 14.19
CA GLN A 180 14.78 -22.81 14.15
C GLN A 180 14.64 -23.34 12.72
N LEU A 181 14.49 -22.46 11.73
CA LEU A 181 14.47 -22.83 10.31
C LEU A 181 15.84 -23.38 9.86
N GLU A 182 16.94 -22.75 10.28
CA GLU A 182 18.31 -23.23 10.03
C GLU A 182 18.54 -24.64 10.60
N GLU A 183 18.13 -24.89 11.85
CA GLU A 183 18.19 -26.20 12.49
C GLU A 183 17.31 -27.24 11.77
N THR A 184 16.07 -26.87 11.45
CA THR A 184 15.14 -27.75 10.73
C THR A 184 15.71 -28.20 9.38
N ILE A 185 16.31 -27.28 8.62
CA ILE A 185 16.93 -27.57 7.32
C ILE A 185 18.14 -28.50 7.47
N LYS A 186 19.02 -28.25 8.47
CA LYS A 186 20.19 -29.10 8.76
C LYS A 186 19.77 -30.51 9.18
N THR A 187 18.74 -30.65 10.03
CA THR A 187 18.24 -31.95 10.48
C THR A 187 17.57 -32.74 9.35
N ALA A 188 16.81 -32.07 8.47
CA ALA A 188 16.12 -32.71 7.36
C ALA A 188 17.06 -33.08 6.18
N ASN A 189 18.22 -32.40 6.06
CA ASN A 189 19.18 -32.59 4.97
C ASN A 189 20.57 -32.88 5.59
N PRO A 190 20.93 -34.15 5.84
CA PRO A 190 22.19 -34.49 6.53
C PRO A 190 23.44 -34.35 5.65
N GLU A 191 23.29 -34.31 4.33
CA GLU A 191 24.41 -34.18 3.39
C GLU A 191 25.02 -32.77 3.44
N TYR A 192 26.33 -32.69 3.67
CA TYR A 192 27.01 -31.42 3.97
C TYR A 192 26.92 -30.41 2.82
N LEU A 193 27.08 -30.86 1.57
CA LEU A 193 26.99 -29.98 0.41
C LEU A 193 25.57 -29.39 0.24
N ASP A 194 24.54 -30.17 0.57
CA ASP A 194 23.17 -29.67 0.61
C ASP A 194 22.96 -28.71 1.78
N GLN A 195 23.49 -28.96 2.97
CA GLN A 195 23.39 -28.00 4.08
C GLN A 195 23.96 -26.62 3.71
N VAL A 196 25.13 -26.57 3.07
CA VAL A 196 25.75 -25.31 2.61
C VAL A 196 24.86 -24.60 1.59
N ARG A 197 24.36 -25.33 0.58
CA ARG A 197 23.49 -24.81 -0.48
C ARG A 197 22.17 -24.27 0.08
N LEU A 198 21.52 -25.05 0.96
CA LEU A 198 20.20 -24.74 1.51
C LEU A 198 20.26 -23.62 2.56
N ALA A 199 21.34 -23.53 3.35
CA ALA A 199 21.59 -22.38 4.23
C ALA A 199 21.83 -21.08 3.43
N GLY A 200 22.45 -21.16 2.25
CA GLY A 200 22.53 -20.06 1.29
C GLY A 200 21.15 -19.62 0.80
N ASN A 201 20.32 -20.57 0.37
CA ASN A 201 18.95 -20.32 -0.09
C ASN A 201 18.06 -19.70 1.01
N LEU A 202 18.15 -20.21 2.25
CA LEU A 202 17.43 -19.64 3.38
C LEU A 202 17.81 -18.17 3.60
N ARG A 203 19.12 -17.87 3.64
CA ARG A 203 19.63 -16.52 3.90
C ARG A 203 19.10 -15.51 2.85
N GLU A 204 19.08 -15.91 1.59
CA GLU A 204 18.52 -15.09 0.51
C GLU A 204 16.99 -14.88 0.68
N ASN A 205 16.24 -15.93 1.02
CA ASN A 205 14.80 -15.82 1.28
C ASN A 205 14.53 -14.88 2.47
N ILE A 206 15.28 -15.00 3.57
CA ILE A 206 15.15 -14.11 4.74
C ILE A 206 15.42 -12.64 4.37
N GLN A 207 16.47 -12.37 3.59
CA GLN A 207 16.77 -11.02 3.09
C GLN A 207 15.62 -10.47 2.23
N LYS A 208 15.12 -11.26 1.28
CA LYS A 208 13.96 -10.91 0.44
C LYS A 208 12.70 -10.63 1.26
N ILE A 209 12.44 -11.42 2.30
CA ILE A 209 11.29 -11.28 3.21
C ILE A 209 11.42 -10.01 4.06
N SER A 210 12.63 -9.65 4.51
CA SER A 210 12.88 -8.39 5.19
C SER A 210 12.58 -7.18 4.28
N LEU A 211 13.01 -7.22 3.02
CA LEU A 211 12.77 -6.14 2.07
C LEU A 211 11.29 -6.06 1.63
N ALA A 212 10.60 -7.21 1.50
CA ALA A 212 9.16 -7.26 1.29
C ALA A 212 8.36 -6.64 2.45
N LYS A 213 8.84 -6.79 3.70
CA LYS A 213 8.26 -6.14 4.88
C LYS A 213 8.31 -4.61 4.80
N GLU A 214 9.40 -4.04 4.30
CA GLU A 214 9.56 -2.59 4.15
C GLU A 214 8.63 -2.03 3.07
N LEU A 215 8.47 -2.74 1.95
CA LEU A 215 7.53 -2.39 0.89
C LEU A 215 6.06 -2.51 1.34
N LEU A 216 5.74 -3.51 2.18
CA LEU A 216 4.41 -3.69 2.75
C LEU A 216 3.93 -2.48 3.57
N GLU A 217 4.80 -1.85 4.36
CA GLU A 217 4.44 -0.63 5.10
C GLU A 217 4.25 0.58 4.15
N GLN A 218 5.03 0.66 3.06
CA GLN A 218 4.85 1.70 2.03
C GLN A 218 3.51 1.56 1.30
N TYR A 219 3.12 0.34 0.93
CA TYR A 219 1.84 0.07 0.25
C TYR A 219 0.64 0.36 1.15
N ASP A 220 0.75 0.08 2.46
CA ASP A 220 -0.29 0.41 3.43
C ASP A 220 -0.42 1.92 3.66
N GLU A 221 0.68 2.67 3.83
CA GLU A 221 0.61 4.12 3.99
C GLU A 221 0.04 4.80 2.72
N ALA A 222 0.43 4.33 1.53
CA ALA A 222 -0.15 4.80 0.26
C ALA A 222 -1.68 4.53 0.22
N ALA A 223 -2.11 3.31 0.54
CA ALA A 223 -3.53 2.95 0.56
C ALA A 223 -4.32 3.71 1.64
N ARG A 224 -3.74 3.95 2.82
CA ARG A 224 -4.34 4.81 3.87
C ARG A 224 -4.40 6.27 3.45
N SER A 225 -3.42 6.78 2.71
CA SER A 225 -3.46 8.15 2.19
C SER A 225 -4.63 8.32 1.23
N MET A 226 -4.82 7.39 0.29
CA MET A 226 -5.98 7.41 -0.62
C MET A 226 -7.31 7.39 0.15
N LEU A 227 -7.43 6.56 1.18
CA LEU A 227 -8.64 6.51 2.02
C LEU A 227 -8.87 7.81 2.80
N ARG A 228 -7.81 8.46 3.32
CA ARG A 228 -7.92 9.77 4.00
C ARG A 228 -8.35 10.88 3.05
N GLU A 229 -7.81 10.96 1.84
CA GLU A 229 -8.25 11.94 0.82
C GLU A 229 -9.73 11.74 0.46
N MET A 230 -10.18 10.49 0.31
CA MET A 230 -11.59 10.18 0.02
C MET A 230 -12.53 10.44 1.20
N ALA A 231 -12.08 10.22 2.43
CA ALA A 231 -12.83 10.57 3.63
C ALA A 231 -13.03 12.10 3.75
N GLN A 232 -11.98 12.88 3.50
CA GLN A 232 -12.06 14.34 3.44
C GLN A 232 -13.07 14.82 2.39
N LEU A 233 -13.05 14.24 1.18
CA LEU A 233 -14.01 14.54 0.09
C LEU A 233 -15.47 14.18 0.42
N ALA A 234 -15.69 13.25 1.36
CA ALA A 234 -17.00 12.85 1.86
C ALA A 234 -17.46 13.69 3.07
N GLY A 235 -16.70 14.70 3.49
CA GLY A 235 -16.97 15.47 4.71
C GLY A 235 -16.68 14.72 6.00
N LEU A 236 -16.13 13.50 5.91
CA LEU A 236 -15.67 12.71 7.05
C LEU A 236 -14.28 13.20 7.46
N MET A 237 -14.24 14.33 8.16
CA MET A 237 -13.09 14.63 9.01
C MET A 237 -12.94 13.47 10.00
N LEU A 238 -11.85 12.73 9.90
CA LEU A 238 -11.37 11.88 10.98
C LEU A 238 -10.81 12.81 12.07
N GLU A 239 -11.72 13.46 12.80
CA GLU A 239 -11.38 14.29 13.95
C GLU A 239 -10.63 13.44 14.98
N GLY A 240 -9.56 14.02 15.53
CA GLY A 240 -9.01 13.52 16.78
C GLY A 240 -10.08 13.59 17.88
N ALA A 241 -9.99 12.71 18.86
CA ALA A 241 -10.96 12.60 19.95
C ALA A 241 -11.34 13.97 20.56
N PRO A 242 -12.61 14.17 20.97
CA PRO A 242 -13.08 15.47 21.45
C PRO A 242 -12.26 15.97 22.63
N GLU A 243 -11.87 17.24 22.59
CA GLU A 243 -11.22 17.90 23.71
C GLU A 243 -12.20 17.96 24.88
N ILE A 244 -11.91 17.17 25.93
CA ILE A 244 -12.61 17.27 27.20
C ILE A 244 -12.15 18.56 27.85
N GLY A 245 -12.97 19.61 27.73
CA GLY A 245 -12.76 20.86 28.44
C GLY A 245 -12.71 20.62 29.95
N ALA A 246 -11.73 21.20 30.60
CA ALA A 246 -11.67 21.32 32.06
C ALA A 246 -11.51 22.81 32.40
N GLU A 247 -12.50 23.32 33.13
CA GLU A 247 -12.37 24.52 33.97
C GLU A 247 -11.45 24.23 35.17
#